data_AF-A0A0Q5LA93-F1
#
_entry.id   AF-A0A0Q5LA93-F1
#
_cell.length_a   1.000
_cell.length_b   1.000
_cell.length_c   1.000
_cell.angle_alpha   90.00
_cell.angle_beta   90.00
_cell.angle_gamma   90.00
#
_symmetry.space_group_name_H-M   'P 1'
#
loop_
_entity.id
_entity.type
_entity.pdbx_description
1 polymer ?
#
loop_
_entity_poly.entity_id
_entity_poly.type
_entity_poly.pdbx_seq_one_letter_code
_entity_poly.pdbx_strand_id
1 'polypeptide(L)'
;MLALGASAVLLSGCASGGDAGFCGPLLDDTQTSAAAFSPLIPGMNSEGDVTARLALMEKVEPTPELAEDLEAWKGYLTVAAESITDDPTAMITAYDDDVKASGEALFEYYNGTCMQ
;
A
#
# COMPACT_ATOMS: atom_id res chain seq x y z
N MET A 1 21.37 51.33 -9.43
CA MET A 1 21.81 49.97 -9.04
C MET A 1 20.75 49.00 -9.54
N LEU A 2 21.17 48.03 -10.35
CA LEU A 2 20.32 46.94 -10.86
C LEU A 2 19.99 45.94 -9.75
N ALA A 3 18.78 45.35 -9.79
CA ALA A 3 18.48 43.93 -9.53
C ALA A 3 16.94 43.74 -9.64
N LEU A 4 16.38 43.34 -10.79
CA LEU A 4 15.94 41.96 -11.07
C LEU A 4 15.62 41.13 -9.82
N GLY A 5 14.38 41.21 -9.35
CA GLY A 5 13.79 40.22 -8.45
C GLY A 5 13.22 39.07 -9.27
N ALA A 6 13.95 37.96 -9.31
CA ALA A 6 13.59 36.75 -10.04
C ALA A 6 12.29 36.12 -9.49
N SER A 7 11.35 35.85 -10.38
CA SER A 7 10.22 34.96 -10.14
C SER A 7 10.76 33.53 -9.95
N ALA A 8 10.85 33.08 -8.69
CA ALA A 8 11.09 31.68 -8.40
C ALA A 8 9.76 30.92 -8.52
N VAL A 9 9.48 30.41 -9.71
CA VAL A 9 8.54 29.30 -9.91
C VAL A 9 9.27 28.04 -9.44
N LEU A 10 9.06 27.65 -8.18
CA LEU A 10 9.52 26.35 -7.67
C LEU A 10 8.43 25.31 -7.96
N LEU A 11 8.46 24.78 -9.18
CA LEU A 11 7.88 23.48 -9.51
C LEU A 11 8.89 22.39 -9.14
N SER A 12 8.38 21.17 -8.89
CA SER A 12 9.06 19.89 -8.62
C SER A 12 9.62 19.65 -7.21
N GLY A 13 8.75 19.06 -6.36
CA GLY A 13 9.01 17.72 -5.82
C GLY A 13 10.13 17.57 -4.80
N CYS A 14 9.98 18.14 -3.60
CA CYS A 14 10.58 17.54 -2.41
C CYS A 14 9.55 16.61 -1.78
N ALA A 15 9.45 15.37 -2.28
CA ALA A 15 8.89 14.26 -1.51
C ALA A 15 9.90 13.96 -0.39
N SER A 16 9.85 14.73 0.68
CA SER A 16 10.72 14.59 1.85
C SER A 16 9.80 14.60 3.06
N GLY A 17 9.10 13.49 3.25
CA GLY A 17 7.99 13.32 4.20
C GLY A 17 7.23 12.02 3.88
N GLY A 18 6.41 11.54 4.83
CA GLY A 18 5.80 10.20 4.88
C GLY A 18 5.29 9.62 3.56
N ASP A 19 4.81 10.46 2.64
CA ASP A 19 4.40 10.08 1.29
C ASP A 19 5.50 9.35 0.50
N ALA A 20 6.77 9.73 0.63
CA ALA A 20 7.89 9.04 -0.03
C ALA A 20 8.13 7.64 0.55
N GLY A 21 7.91 7.47 1.85
CA GLY A 21 7.99 6.18 2.53
C GLY A 21 6.83 5.26 2.15
N PHE A 22 5.66 5.83 1.89
CA PHE A 22 4.50 5.09 1.40
C PHE A 22 4.63 4.75 -0.09
N CYS A 23 4.79 5.77 -0.93
CA CYS A 23 4.76 5.64 -2.38
C CYS A 23 6.02 5.00 -2.97
N GLY A 24 7.20 5.24 -2.39
CA GLY A 24 8.48 4.78 -2.93
C GLY A 24 8.51 3.27 -3.21
N PRO A 25 8.31 2.41 -2.20
CA PRO A 25 8.28 0.97 -2.39
C PRO A 25 7.23 0.52 -3.41
N LEU A 26 6.07 1.18 -3.44
CA LEU A 26 4.97 0.83 -4.36
C LEU A 26 5.31 1.17 -5.82
N LEU A 27 6.03 2.28 -6.04
CA LEU A 27 6.49 2.70 -7.36
C LEU A 27 7.72 1.92 -7.83
N ASP A 28 8.53 1.39 -6.91
CA ASP A 28 9.68 0.55 -7.24
C ASP A 28 9.25 -0.87 -7.67
N ASP A 29 8.14 -1.39 -7.16
CA ASP A 29 7.55 -2.70 -7.53
C ASP A 29 6.12 -2.54 -8.08
N THR A 30 6.00 -1.84 -9.20
CA THR A 30 4.70 -1.60 -9.87
C THR A 30 3.93 -2.88 -10.21
N GLN A 31 4.62 -4.00 -10.43
CA GLN A 31 3.97 -5.27 -10.75
C GLN A 31 3.22 -5.82 -9.55
N THR A 32 3.84 -5.86 -8.37
CA THR A 32 3.17 -6.30 -7.14
C THR A 32 2.14 -5.28 -6.67
N SER A 33 2.45 -3.98 -6.79
CA SER A 33 1.56 -2.87 -6.40
C SER A 33 0.22 -2.88 -7.13
N ALA A 34 0.18 -3.34 -8.38
CA ALA A 34 -1.05 -3.43 -9.17
C ALA A 34 -2.16 -4.27 -8.50
N ALA A 35 -1.79 -5.19 -7.60
CA ALA A 35 -2.74 -6.02 -6.85
C ALA A 35 -2.58 -5.92 -5.33
N ALA A 36 -1.69 -5.06 -4.83
CA ALA A 36 -1.29 -5.03 -3.42
C ALA A 36 -2.47 -4.80 -2.44
N PHE A 37 -3.47 -4.04 -2.89
CA PHE A 37 -4.66 -3.68 -2.11
C PHE A 37 -5.94 -4.36 -2.61
N SER A 38 -5.81 -5.32 -3.53
CA SER A 38 -6.95 -6.13 -3.98
C SER A 38 -7.22 -7.27 -3.00
N PRO A 39 -8.50 -7.59 -2.71
CA PRO A 39 -8.85 -8.73 -1.87
C PRO A 39 -8.25 -10.03 -2.41
N LEU A 40 -7.81 -10.93 -1.54
CA LEU A 40 -7.32 -12.24 -1.95
C LEU A 40 -8.49 -13.21 -2.11
N ILE A 41 -8.47 -13.97 -3.19
CA ILE A 41 -9.49 -14.98 -3.50
C ILE A 41 -8.81 -16.36 -3.52
N PRO A 42 -9.18 -17.30 -2.63
CA PRO A 42 -8.61 -18.64 -2.63
C PRO A 42 -8.81 -19.33 -3.97
N GLY A 43 -7.76 -19.95 -4.50
CA GLY A 43 -7.79 -20.60 -5.82
C GLY A 43 -7.60 -19.66 -7.01
N MET A 44 -7.68 -18.33 -6.82
CA MET A 44 -7.22 -17.33 -7.81
C MET A 44 -5.87 -16.74 -7.43
N ASN A 45 -5.61 -16.58 -6.13
CA ASN A 45 -4.32 -16.19 -5.61
C ASN A 45 -3.61 -17.40 -5.01
N SER A 46 -2.30 -17.45 -5.24
CA SER A 46 -1.39 -18.43 -4.67
C SER A 46 -0.74 -17.89 -3.40
N GLU A 47 -0.17 -18.79 -2.59
CA GLU A 47 0.66 -18.41 -1.44
C GLU A 47 1.78 -17.45 -1.84
N GLY A 48 2.43 -17.71 -2.99
CA GLY A 48 3.46 -16.82 -3.54
C GLY A 48 2.97 -15.41 -3.84
N ASP A 49 1.72 -15.27 -4.33
CA ASP A 49 1.12 -13.94 -4.53
C ASP A 49 0.92 -13.21 -3.20
N VAL A 50 0.47 -13.92 -2.16
CA VAL A 50 0.27 -13.34 -0.83
C VAL A 50 1.61 -12.91 -0.23
N THR A 51 2.62 -13.78 -0.25
CA THR A 51 3.95 -13.48 0.28
C THR A 51 4.57 -12.27 -0.43
N ALA A 52 4.42 -12.17 -1.75
CA ALA A 52 4.93 -11.02 -2.50
C ALA A 52 4.26 -9.71 -2.06
N ARG A 53 2.93 -9.71 -1.91
CA ARG A 53 2.19 -8.53 -1.42
C ARG A 53 2.56 -8.17 0.01
N LEU A 54 2.67 -9.15 0.91
CA LEU A 54 3.08 -8.91 2.30
C LEU A 54 4.48 -8.31 2.37
N ALA A 55 5.45 -8.89 1.64
CA ALA A 55 6.82 -8.39 1.59
C ALA A 55 6.92 -6.97 0.98
N LEU A 56 6.00 -6.59 0.08
CA LEU A 56 5.89 -5.22 -0.39
C LEU A 56 5.36 -4.31 0.73
N MET A 57 4.26 -4.68 1.40
CA MET A 57 3.67 -3.89 2.49
C MET A 57 4.61 -3.72 3.69
N GLU A 58 5.53 -4.65 3.93
CA GLU A 58 6.56 -4.52 4.97
C GLU A 58 7.59 -3.41 4.70
N LYS A 59 7.76 -3.00 3.44
CA LYS A 59 8.66 -1.91 3.05
C LYS A 59 7.98 -0.54 3.08
N VAL A 60 6.65 -0.53 3.02
CA VAL A 60 5.83 0.69 3.03
C VAL A 60 5.88 1.30 4.42
N GLU A 61 6.26 2.58 4.50
CA GLU A 61 6.14 3.37 5.71
C GLU A 61 4.84 4.18 5.63
N PRO A 62 3.91 4.06 6.60
CA PRO A 62 2.64 4.75 6.51
C PRO A 62 2.78 6.24 6.79
N THR A 63 1.90 7.04 6.20
CA THR A 63 1.60 8.38 6.72
C THR A 63 0.84 8.25 8.05
N PRO A 64 0.80 9.28 8.92
CA PRO A 64 0.11 9.19 10.20
C PRO A 64 -1.38 8.81 10.10
N GLU A 65 -2.04 9.20 9.01
CA GLU A 65 -3.45 8.92 8.76
C GLU A 65 -3.71 7.49 8.24
N LEU A 66 -2.69 6.80 7.72
CA LEU A 66 -2.79 5.44 7.16
C LEU A 66 -2.11 4.37 8.03
N ALA A 67 -1.60 4.73 9.20
CA ALA A 67 -0.83 3.82 10.04
C ALA A 67 -1.66 2.61 10.50
N GLU A 68 -2.88 2.87 10.99
CA GLU A 68 -3.81 1.82 11.42
C GLU A 68 -4.27 0.98 10.21
N ASP A 69 -4.54 1.62 9.07
CA ASP A 69 -4.97 0.92 7.86
C ASP A 69 -3.89 -0.02 7.32
N LEU A 70 -2.64 0.44 7.28
CA LEU A 70 -1.52 -0.40 6.85
C LEU A 70 -1.29 -1.57 7.80
N GLU A 71 -1.43 -1.35 9.11
CA GLU A 71 -1.32 -2.41 10.11
C GLU A 71 -2.41 -3.48 9.94
N ALA A 72 -3.67 -3.05 9.78
CA ALA A 72 -4.80 -3.94 9.55
C ALA A 72 -4.61 -4.76 8.26
N TRP A 73 -4.22 -4.11 7.17
CA TRP A 73 -3.98 -4.78 5.90
C TRP A 73 -2.84 -5.80 5.97
N LYS A 74 -1.73 -5.46 6.64
CA LYS A 74 -0.62 -6.40 6.88
C LYS A 74 -1.04 -7.57 7.76
N GLY A 75 -1.87 -7.33 8.77
CA GLY A 75 -2.46 -8.39 9.61
C GLY A 75 -3.24 -9.39 8.77
N TYR A 76 -4.11 -8.90 7.89
CA TYR A 76 -4.84 -9.74 6.94
C TYR A 76 -3.92 -10.54 6.01
N LEU A 77 -2.93 -9.88 5.39
CA LEU A 77 -1.97 -10.56 4.50
C LEU A 77 -1.14 -11.63 5.25
N THR A 78 -0.86 -11.41 6.53
CA THR A 78 -0.17 -12.39 7.38
C THR A 78 -1.04 -13.63 7.58
N VAL A 79 -2.31 -13.46 7.96
CA VAL A 79 -3.26 -14.58 8.09
C VAL A 79 -3.41 -15.30 6.75
N ALA A 80 -3.54 -14.55 5.65
CA ALA A 80 -3.67 -15.13 4.33
C ALA A 80 -2.43 -15.94 3.92
N ALA A 81 -1.21 -15.49 4.26
CA ALA A 81 0.02 -16.22 3.94
C ALA A 81 0.05 -17.59 4.65
N GLU A 82 -0.52 -17.67 5.84
CA GLU A 82 -0.58 -18.91 6.64
C GLU A 82 -1.75 -19.82 6.27
N SER A 83 -2.79 -19.30 5.60
CA SER A 83 -4.08 -20.00 5.51
C SER A 83 -4.69 -20.09 4.11
N ILE A 84 -4.21 -19.35 3.10
CA ILE A 84 -4.88 -19.26 1.79
C ILE A 84 -5.08 -20.62 1.10
N THR A 85 -4.21 -21.60 1.37
CA THR A 85 -4.31 -22.96 0.82
C THR A 85 -5.00 -23.92 1.80
N ASP A 86 -4.57 -23.92 3.06
CA ASP A 86 -4.90 -24.98 4.03
C ASP A 86 -6.14 -24.66 4.89
N ASP A 87 -6.43 -23.39 5.12
CA ASP A 87 -7.64 -22.93 5.80
C ASP A 87 -8.19 -21.63 5.17
N PRO A 88 -8.80 -21.72 3.98
CA PRO A 88 -9.40 -20.55 3.33
C PRO A 88 -10.49 -19.86 4.17
N THR A 89 -11.08 -20.55 5.15
CA THR A 89 -12.11 -19.97 6.03
C THR A 89 -11.50 -18.99 7.02
N ALA A 90 -10.31 -19.30 7.57
CA ALA A 90 -9.57 -18.35 8.41
C ALA A 90 -9.22 -17.08 7.63
N MET A 91 -8.74 -17.20 6.39
CA MET A 91 -8.47 -16.04 5.53
C MET A 91 -9.72 -15.20 5.28
N ILE A 92 -10.85 -15.83 4.92
CA ILE A 92 -12.11 -15.13 4.67
C ILE A 92 -12.61 -14.42 5.94
N THR A 93 -12.46 -15.06 7.10
CA THR A 93 -12.87 -14.48 8.38
C THR A 93 -12.02 -13.28 8.77
N ALA A 94 -10.72 -13.31 8.44
CA ALA A 94 -9.80 -12.20 8.67
C ALA A 94 -10.03 -11.01 7.72
N TYR A 95 -10.77 -11.20 6.63
CA TYR A 95 -11.16 -10.13 5.72
C TYR A 95 -12.52 -9.54 6.14
N ASP A 96 -12.55 -8.89 7.31
CA ASP A 96 -13.74 -8.22 7.82
C ASP A 96 -13.96 -6.82 7.21
N ASP A 97 -15.01 -6.14 7.67
CA ASP A 97 -15.39 -4.82 7.15
C ASP A 97 -14.34 -3.74 7.45
N ASP A 98 -13.60 -3.85 8.56
CA ASP A 98 -12.55 -2.91 8.94
C ASP A 98 -11.32 -3.09 8.05
N VAL A 99 -10.85 -4.34 7.87
CA VAL A 99 -9.75 -4.67 6.95
C VAL A 99 -10.08 -4.26 5.51
N LYS A 100 -11.33 -4.48 5.08
CA LYS A 100 -11.78 -4.03 3.77
C LYS A 100 -11.67 -2.51 3.63
N ALA A 101 -12.17 -1.75 4.61
CA ALA A 101 -12.10 -0.30 4.59
C ALA A 101 -10.65 0.20 4.57
N SER A 102 -9.77 -0.43 5.34
CA SER A 102 -8.34 -0.14 5.33
C SER A 102 -7.69 -0.39 3.96
N GLY A 103 -7.99 -1.52 3.32
CA GLY A 103 -7.52 -1.80 1.96
C GLY A 103 -7.98 -0.74 0.95
N GLU A 104 -9.23 -0.29 1.04
CA GLU A 104 -9.79 0.77 0.21
C GLU A 104 -9.07 2.12 0.46
N ALA A 105 -8.86 2.52 1.71
CA ALA A 105 -8.17 3.76 2.06
C ALA A 105 -6.71 3.80 1.53
N LEU A 106 -5.97 2.69 1.69
CA LEU A 106 -4.62 2.55 1.16
C LEU A 106 -4.58 2.63 -0.37
N PHE A 107 -5.53 1.97 -1.04
CA PHE A 107 -5.65 2.00 -2.50
C PHE A 107 -6.00 3.39 -3.02
N GLU A 108 -6.93 4.09 -2.36
CA GLU A 108 -7.31 5.45 -2.71
C GLU A 108 -6.12 6.40 -2.59
N TYR A 109 -5.35 6.29 -1.50
CA TYR A 109 -4.15 7.09 -1.34
C TYR A 109 -3.09 6.75 -2.39
N TYR A 110 -2.86 5.46 -2.69
CA TYR A 110 -1.91 5.06 -3.73
C TYR A 110 -2.26 5.67 -5.09
N ASN A 111 -3.51 5.56 -5.54
CA ASN A 111 -3.91 6.14 -6.83
C ASN A 111 -3.99 7.66 -6.81
N GLY A 112 -4.51 8.22 -5.71
CA GLY A 112 -4.75 9.64 -5.55
C GLY A 112 -3.49 10.45 -5.27
N THR A 113 -2.42 9.83 -4.76
CA THR A 113 -1.20 10.54 -4.37
C THR A 113 0.02 10.01 -5.11
N CYS A 114 0.23 8.69 -5.14
CA CYS A 114 1.46 8.11 -5.67
C CYS A 114 1.48 8.03 -7.20
N MET A 115 0.32 7.85 -7.83
CA MET A 115 0.20 7.60 -9.28
C MET A 115 -0.10 8.85 -10.12
N GLN A 116 -0.03 10.05 -9.52
CA GLN A 116 -0.23 11.32 -10.21
C GLN A 116 1.01 11.78 -11.00
#